data_AF-A0A8B5WGU0-F1
#
_entry.id   AF-A0A8B5WGU0-F1
#
_cell.length_a   1.000
_cell.length_b   1.000
_cell.length_c   1.000
_cell.angle_alpha   90.00
_cell.angle_beta   90.00
_cell.angle_gamma   90.00
#
_symmetry.space_group_name_H-M   'P 1'
#
loop_
_entity.id
_entity.type
_entity.pdbx_description
1 polymer ?
#
loop_
_entity_poly.entity_id
_entity_poly.type
_entity_poly.pdbx_seq_one_letter_code
_entity_poly.pdbx_strand_id
1 'polypeptide(L)'
;GFINPVTEHISYQGKLHQNGEPFSGTLPMIFRLWNEEIGGGQTGSDISMSVAVSEGLFQVDLLFGSVFASEALWLEIEVNGQILEPRQRIRAAPLAVNALSAQSAPLTSRWSFTGQAIHYSSGNVGIGTSTPAAELQVRGSAAFGAGNISIDDKQNFVGGGLDAVATANQSFTGGGIRARATGNQSFVGGGVRNDAMGSGSFVGGGRDNVAEGARSFVGGGQNNEALGSQSFIAGGRENCAGGLRSWAGGWRAKVRPGSEPVSGAGSCFGLTYPGGDGDAGTFIWADNTDADFVSTGPGQFLVRASGGVGLGTNNPAAMLHVVTPATSNPLRLDVGGTQVFRVGIDGGLTVGSAVAAPPAGLRVAGNSVLIGNVTVSNLGTSGGSALCRNASNVISLCSASSARFKYDVAELESASELLGRLRPVSYRWIESGEAALGLIAEEVAEIEPRLAIYSAEGEVEGVNYRQLTAVLVKALQEQQAELTARNARIAALEHAFEARLEAQRLEFVDLLQQVQARTESLLVELQTLKNDKGTASVVLAGGEGQ
;
A
#
# COMPACT_ATOMS: atom_id res chain seq x y z
N GLY A 1 -11.88 35.23 76.32
CA GLY A 1 -11.02 35.10 77.51
C GLY A 1 -11.52 33.91 78.28
N PHE A 2 -10.74 32.82 78.27
CA PHE A 2 -11.02 31.69 79.16
C PHE A 2 -10.61 32.12 80.56
N ILE A 3 -11.55 32.06 81.49
CA ILE A 3 -11.29 32.32 82.90
C ILE A 3 -10.34 31.20 83.33
N ASN A 4 -9.15 31.55 83.85
CA ASN A 4 -8.26 30.53 84.42
C ASN A 4 -9.09 29.70 85.40
N PRO A 5 -9.07 28.35 85.30
CA PRO A 5 -9.78 27.51 86.26
C PRO A 5 -9.33 27.91 87.66
N VAL A 6 -10.25 27.92 88.62
CA VAL A 6 -10.04 28.31 90.04
C VAL A 6 -9.03 27.35 90.68
N THR A 7 -7.76 27.53 90.34
CA THR A 7 -6.64 26.61 90.61
C THR A 7 -5.68 27.18 91.63
N GLU A 8 -5.94 28.39 92.12
CA GLU A 8 -5.07 29.10 93.07
C GLU A 8 -5.75 29.36 94.43
N HIS A 9 -7.09 29.29 94.49
CA HIS A 9 -7.89 29.54 95.68
C HIS A 9 -8.52 28.25 96.24
N ILE A 10 -8.58 28.15 97.57
CA ILE A 10 -9.38 27.17 98.29
C ILE A 10 -10.29 27.89 99.29
N SER A 11 -11.59 27.66 99.17
CA SER A 11 -12.53 28.01 100.23
C SER A 11 -12.56 26.92 101.30
N TYR A 12 -12.24 27.27 102.55
CA TYR A 12 -12.19 26.36 103.69
C TYR A 12 -13.22 26.78 104.74
N GLN A 13 -13.97 25.80 105.27
CA GLN A 13 -14.90 25.99 106.38
C GLN A 13 -14.47 25.12 107.55
N GLY A 14 -14.35 25.72 108.74
CA GLY A 14 -13.91 25.04 109.95
C GLY A 14 -14.84 25.28 111.13
N LYS A 15 -14.81 24.34 112.10
CA LYS A 15 -15.44 24.51 113.40
C LYS A 15 -14.38 24.52 114.51
N LEU A 16 -14.26 25.61 115.24
CA LEU A 16 -13.35 25.80 116.36
C LEU A 16 -14.11 25.70 117.69
N HIS A 17 -13.62 24.84 118.58
CA HIS A 17 -14.06 24.80 119.97
C HIS A 17 -12.90 25.17 120.88
N GLN A 18 -13.20 25.83 121.99
CA GLN A 18 -12.26 26.07 123.07
C GLN A 18 -12.80 25.41 124.33
N ASN A 19 -12.04 24.48 124.91
CA ASN A 19 -12.44 23.71 126.10
C ASN A 19 -13.79 22.97 125.96
N GLY A 20 -14.13 22.52 124.75
CA GLY A 20 -15.36 21.77 124.47
C GLY A 20 -16.56 22.63 124.05
N GLU A 21 -16.50 23.96 124.24
CA GLU A 21 -17.56 24.88 123.82
C GLU A 21 -17.24 25.59 122.50
N PRO A 22 -18.24 25.92 121.66
CA PRO A 22 -18.03 26.66 120.42
C PRO A 22 -17.38 28.02 120.69
N PHE A 23 -16.30 28.34 119.99
CA PHE A 23 -15.63 29.63 120.16
C PHE A 23 -16.33 30.73 119.36
N SER A 24 -16.55 31.91 119.95
CA SER A 24 -17.06 33.11 119.28
C SER A 24 -16.10 34.27 119.52
N GLY A 25 -15.58 34.88 118.45
CA GLY A 25 -14.59 35.95 118.51
C GLY A 25 -13.66 35.96 117.29
N THR A 26 -12.72 36.92 117.26
CA THR A 26 -11.72 37.02 116.20
C THR A 26 -10.34 36.67 116.75
N LEU A 27 -9.61 35.81 116.06
CA LEU A 27 -8.26 35.40 116.46
C LEU A 27 -7.34 35.23 115.23
N PRO A 28 -6.02 35.39 115.41
CA PRO A 28 -5.06 35.14 114.33
C PRO A 28 -4.95 33.64 114.05
N MET A 29 -5.04 33.27 112.78
CA MET A 29 -4.78 31.91 112.28
C MET A 29 -3.70 31.95 111.21
N ILE A 30 -2.87 30.91 111.17
CA ILE A 30 -1.91 30.65 110.09
C ILE A 30 -2.31 29.35 109.39
N PHE A 31 -2.37 29.40 108.07
CA PHE A 31 -2.69 28.27 107.21
C PHE A 31 -1.46 27.89 106.38
N ARG A 32 -1.10 26.60 106.39
CA ARG A 32 0.03 26.05 105.63
C ARG A 32 -0.39 24.80 104.87
N LEU A 33 0.20 24.60 103.70
CA LEU A 33 0.04 23.37 102.94
C LEU A 33 1.24 22.47 103.13
N TRP A 34 0.97 21.19 103.29
CA TRP A 34 1.97 20.15 103.46
C TRP A 34 1.72 19.00 102.49
N ASN A 35 2.79 18.33 102.06
CA ASN A 35 2.69 17.18 101.16
C ASN A 35 2.47 15.83 101.90
N GLU A 36 2.37 15.83 103.23
CA GLU A 36 2.05 14.66 104.05
C GLU A 36 1.22 15.05 105.29
N GLU A 37 0.45 14.10 105.84
CA GLU A 37 -0.43 14.31 107.01
C GLU A 37 0.35 14.55 108.32
N ILE A 38 1.45 13.80 108.50
CA ILE A 38 2.37 13.88 109.64
C ILE A 38 3.79 13.90 109.04
N GLY A 39 4.61 14.90 109.40
CA GLY A 39 5.92 15.10 108.78
C GLY A 39 5.83 15.85 107.45
N GLY A 40 6.56 15.38 106.43
CA GLY A 40 6.62 16.02 105.11
C GLY A 40 7.35 17.37 105.05
N GLY A 41 7.19 18.06 103.93
CA GLY A 41 7.66 19.41 103.67
C GLY A 41 6.51 20.36 103.36
N GLN A 42 6.65 21.62 103.75
CA GLN A 42 5.69 22.66 103.41
C GLN A 42 5.72 22.96 101.91
N THR A 43 4.53 23.11 101.31
CA THR A 43 4.33 23.45 99.90
C THR A 43 3.72 24.85 99.80
N GLY A 44 4.46 25.82 99.25
CA GLY A 44 4.00 27.22 99.19
C GLY A 44 4.18 28.00 100.49
N SER A 45 3.70 29.24 100.51
CA SER A 45 3.91 30.20 101.61
C SER A 45 2.82 30.14 102.68
N ASP A 46 3.16 30.57 103.90
CA ASP A 46 2.20 30.77 104.99
C ASP A 46 1.15 31.81 104.60
N ILE A 47 -0.12 31.52 104.90
CA ILE A 47 -1.20 32.49 104.84
C ILE A 47 -1.62 32.83 106.27
N SER A 48 -1.29 34.05 106.71
CA SER A 48 -1.66 34.55 108.03
C SER A 48 -2.82 35.54 107.92
N MET A 49 -3.87 35.33 108.71
CA MET A 49 -5.04 36.23 108.72
C MET A 49 -5.77 36.23 110.07
N SER A 50 -6.46 37.33 110.38
CA SER A 50 -7.39 37.41 111.50
C SER A 50 -8.75 36.84 111.08
N VAL A 51 -9.15 35.72 111.67
CA VAL A 51 -10.37 34.99 111.30
C VAL A 51 -11.45 35.25 112.34
N ALA A 52 -12.60 35.75 111.90
CA ALA A 52 -13.80 35.87 112.72
C ALA A 52 -14.52 34.53 112.80
N VAL A 53 -14.77 34.06 114.02
CA VAL A 53 -15.47 32.82 114.32
C VAL A 53 -16.78 33.17 115.05
N SER A 54 -17.89 32.58 114.62
CA SER A 54 -19.21 32.80 115.20
C SER A 54 -19.87 31.46 115.52
N GLU A 55 -20.22 31.23 116.78
CA GLU A 55 -20.80 29.95 117.27
C GLU A 55 -19.93 28.74 116.87
N GLY A 56 -18.61 28.93 116.95
CA GLY A 56 -17.59 27.96 116.56
C GLY A 56 -17.35 27.85 115.06
N LEU A 57 -18.15 28.45 114.17
CA LEU A 57 -17.97 28.31 112.71
C LEU A 57 -17.19 29.46 112.10
N PHE A 58 -16.35 29.15 111.11
CA PHE A 58 -15.69 30.15 110.27
C PHE A 58 -15.56 29.66 108.82
N GLN A 59 -15.46 30.60 107.89
CA GLN A 59 -15.14 30.35 106.49
C GLN A 59 -14.05 31.32 106.04
N VAL A 60 -13.04 30.80 105.35
CA VAL A 60 -11.94 31.58 104.77
C VAL A 60 -11.73 31.19 103.31
N ASP A 61 -11.22 32.12 102.52
CA ASP A 61 -10.74 31.85 101.17
C ASP A 61 -9.22 32.03 101.14
N LEU A 62 -8.51 30.96 100.76
CA LEU A 62 -7.07 30.82 100.90
C LEU A 62 -6.43 30.81 99.51
N LEU A 63 -5.62 31.83 99.20
CA LEU A 63 -4.87 31.95 97.94
C LEU A 63 -3.44 31.44 98.12
N PHE A 64 -3.18 30.20 97.72
CA PHE A 64 -1.82 29.61 97.76
C PHE A 64 -1.07 29.73 96.41
N GLY A 65 -1.72 30.24 95.36
CA GLY A 65 -1.14 30.33 94.03
C GLY A 65 -1.06 28.98 93.31
N SER A 66 -0.14 28.86 92.35
CA SER A 66 0.02 27.70 91.47
C SER A 66 0.75 26.50 92.11
N VAL A 67 0.32 26.09 93.31
CA VAL A 67 0.93 24.98 94.08
C VAL A 67 0.20 23.64 93.92
N PHE A 68 -0.99 23.64 93.30
CA PHE A 68 -1.87 22.47 93.21
C PHE A 68 -1.57 21.61 91.96
N ALA A 69 -0.36 21.05 91.89
CA ALA A 69 0.21 20.54 90.62
C ALA A 69 0.25 19.02 90.41
N SER A 70 -0.27 18.16 91.31
CA SER A 70 -0.66 16.74 91.09
C SER A 70 -0.53 15.83 92.33
N GLU A 71 0.06 16.32 93.43
CA GLU A 71 0.22 15.54 94.66
C GLU A 71 -0.90 15.83 95.67
N ALA A 72 -1.14 14.90 96.60
CA ALA A 72 -2.07 15.15 97.70
C ALA A 72 -1.48 16.22 98.62
N LEU A 73 -2.33 17.15 99.07
CA LEU A 73 -1.94 18.22 100.00
C LEU A 73 -2.81 18.17 101.25
N TRP A 74 -2.23 18.55 102.38
CA TRP A 74 -2.87 18.63 103.69
C TRP A 74 -2.75 20.06 104.23
N LEU A 75 -3.87 20.60 104.71
CA LEU A 75 -3.97 21.91 105.35
C LEU A 75 -3.66 21.78 106.84
N GLU A 76 -2.61 22.45 107.27
CA GLU A 76 -2.30 22.69 108.68
C GLU A 76 -2.86 24.04 109.10
N ILE A 77 -3.48 24.07 110.29
CA ILE A 77 -4.07 25.29 110.86
C ILE A 77 -3.43 25.51 112.22
N GLU A 78 -2.79 26.65 112.37
CA GLU A 78 -2.27 27.13 113.64
C GLU A 78 -3.18 28.23 114.17
N VAL A 79 -3.68 28.04 115.39
CA VAL A 79 -4.60 28.97 116.07
C VAL A 79 -3.89 29.49 117.32
N ASN A 80 -3.60 30.79 117.36
CA ASN A 80 -2.96 31.46 118.50
C ASN A 80 -1.68 30.74 119.01
N GLY A 81 -0.83 30.27 118.08
CA GLY A 81 0.43 29.57 118.39
C GLY A 81 0.30 28.05 118.60
N GLN A 82 -0.90 27.49 118.59
CA GLN A 82 -1.13 26.05 118.72
C GLN A 82 -1.52 25.43 117.37
N ILE A 83 -0.78 24.41 116.93
CA ILE A 83 -1.10 23.63 115.74
C ILE A 83 -2.26 22.68 116.06
N LEU A 84 -3.27 22.66 115.19
CA LEU A 84 -4.39 21.73 115.27
C LEU A 84 -4.05 20.44 114.51
N GLU A 85 -3.92 19.34 115.24
CA GLU A 85 -3.70 18.00 114.69
C GLU A 85 -4.99 17.16 114.69
N PRO A 86 -5.20 16.27 113.69
CA PRO A 86 -4.34 16.04 112.51
C PRO A 86 -4.56 17.08 111.40
N ARG A 87 -3.58 17.24 110.50
CA ARG A 87 -3.71 18.10 109.31
C ARG A 87 -4.84 17.58 108.40
N GLN A 88 -5.59 18.49 107.78
CA GLN A 88 -6.76 18.12 106.99
C GLN A 88 -6.42 17.97 105.50
N ARG A 89 -6.63 16.76 104.94
CA ARG A 89 -6.44 16.52 103.50
C ARG A 89 -7.35 17.40 102.63
N ILE A 90 -6.77 18.07 101.66
CA ILE A 90 -7.49 18.83 100.62
C ILE A 90 -7.99 17.86 99.56
N ARG A 91 -9.29 17.91 99.28
CA ARG A 91 -9.93 17.09 98.25
C ARG A 91 -10.26 17.95 97.03
N ALA A 92 -10.10 17.38 95.83
CA ALA A 92 -10.54 18.02 94.60
C ALA A 92 -12.06 18.30 94.65
N ALA A 93 -12.47 19.48 94.21
CA ALA A 93 -13.88 19.77 93.98
C ALA A 93 -14.44 18.81 92.90
N PRO A 94 -15.66 18.28 93.04
CA PRO A 94 -16.24 17.36 92.06
C PRO A 94 -16.27 17.91 90.62
N LEU A 95 -16.40 19.24 90.47
CA LEU A 95 -16.37 19.93 89.19
C LEU A 95 -14.98 19.98 88.52
N ALA A 96 -13.90 19.76 89.27
CA ALA A 96 -12.53 19.78 88.75
C ALA A 96 -12.04 18.40 88.25
N VAL A 97 -12.78 17.32 88.53
CA VAL A 97 -12.39 15.95 88.11
C VAL A 97 -12.32 15.82 86.59
N ASN A 98 -13.16 16.55 85.85
CA ASN A 98 -13.14 16.55 84.38
C ASN A 98 -12.01 17.40 83.76
N ALA A 99 -11.36 18.27 84.54
CA ALA A 99 -10.19 19.03 84.07
C ALA A 99 -8.91 18.17 84.09
N LEU A 100 -8.80 17.21 85.01
CA LEU A 100 -7.66 16.29 85.07
C LEU A 100 -7.60 15.37 83.84
N SER A 101 -8.76 14.94 83.31
CA SER A 101 -8.83 14.14 82.08
C SER A 101 -8.42 14.90 80.80
N ALA A 102 -8.41 16.24 80.83
CA ALA A 102 -7.97 17.05 79.70
C ALA A 102 -6.43 17.15 79.60
N GLN A 103 -5.70 16.94 80.70
CA GLN A 103 -4.24 16.99 80.73
C GLN A 103 -3.59 15.65 80.31
N SER A 104 -4.32 14.54 80.40
CA SER A 104 -3.87 13.20 79.98
C SER A 104 -4.24 12.83 78.53
N ALA A 105 -5.02 13.65 77.82
CA ALA A 105 -5.30 13.45 76.41
C ALA A 105 -4.40 14.40 75.60
N PRO A 106 -3.33 13.92 74.93
CA PRO A 106 -2.57 14.79 74.06
C PRO A 106 -3.47 15.17 72.89
N LEU A 107 -4.01 16.39 72.91
CA LEU A 107 -4.59 17.03 71.73
C LEU A 107 -3.47 17.47 70.78
N THR A 108 -2.49 16.61 70.51
CA THR A 108 -1.58 16.82 69.39
C THR A 108 -2.40 16.53 68.14
N SER A 109 -2.83 17.59 67.45
CA SER A 109 -3.38 17.45 66.11
C SER A 109 -2.43 16.57 65.28
N ARG A 110 -2.92 15.44 64.77
CA ARG A 110 -2.14 14.57 63.87
C ARG A 110 -1.84 15.26 62.53
N TRP A 111 -2.58 16.32 62.23
CA TRP A 111 -2.26 17.27 61.18
C TRP A 111 -1.32 18.33 61.73
N SER A 112 -0.13 18.41 61.15
CA SER A 112 0.91 19.38 61.48
C SER A 112 0.82 20.58 60.56
N PHE A 113 1.23 21.75 61.07
CA PHE A 113 1.31 22.98 60.31
C PHE A 113 2.77 23.35 60.05
N THR A 114 3.06 23.85 58.85
CA THR A 114 4.34 24.48 58.53
C THR A 114 4.06 25.73 57.71
N GLY A 115 4.15 26.90 58.35
CA GLY A 115 3.67 28.15 57.76
C GLY A 115 2.16 28.09 57.51
N GLN A 116 1.74 28.25 56.26
CA GLN A 116 0.33 28.11 55.85
C GLN A 116 -0.05 26.68 55.38
N ALA A 117 0.89 25.75 55.28
CA ALA A 117 0.60 24.39 54.84
C ALA A 117 0.13 23.52 56.02
N ILE A 118 -0.91 22.72 55.78
CA ILE A 118 -1.34 21.65 56.67
C ILE A 118 -0.94 20.30 56.05
N HIS A 119 -0.34 19.41 56.83
CA HIS A 119 0.12 18.12 56.33
C HIS A 119 -0.06 17.01 57.37
N TYR A 120 -0.16 15.78 56.88
CA TYR A 120 -0.26 14.58 57.67
C TYR A 120 0.95 13.72 57.36
N SER A 121 1.89 13.60 58.30
CA SER A 121 3.20 13.01 58.02
C SER A 121 3.25 11.50 58.17
N SER A 122 2.24 10.88 58.80
CA SER A 122 2.19 9.42 58.96
C SER A 122 0.79 8.90 59.28
N GLY A 123 0.41 7.79 58.66
CA GLY A 123 -0.90 7.12 58.81
C GLY A 123 -1.89 7.49 57.71
N ASN A 124 -3.12 6.97 57.83
CA ASN A 124 -4.17 7.09 56.81
C ASN A 124 -5.25 8.12 57.20
N VAL A 125 -5.72 8.90 56.22
CA VAL A 125 -6.80 9.89 56.36
C VAL A 125 -8.11 9.31 55.85
N GLY A 126 -9.12 9.21 56.72
CA GLY A 126 -10.45 8.71 56.38
C GLY A 126 -11.52 9.81 56.43
N ILE A 127 -12.27 10.00 55.34
CA ILE A 127 -13.50 10.80 55.30
C ILE A 127 -14.68 9.83 55.23
N GLY A 128 -15.56 9.83 56.24
CA GLY A 128 -16.67 8.87 56.33
C GLY A 128 -16.28 7.45 56.77
N THR A 129 -15.05 7.24 57.22
CA THR A 129 -14.55 5.97 57.78
C THR A 129 -13.56 6.23 58.91
N SER A 130 -13.62 5.43 59.98
CA SER A 130 -12.70 5.49 61.12
C SER A 130 -11.51 4.54 61.01
N THR A 131 -11.52 3.65 60.01
CA THR A 131 -10.46 2.66 59.74
C THR A 131 -10.02 2.75 58.27
N PRO A 132 -9.40 3.86 57.85
CA PRO A 132 -8.99 4.03 56.46
C PRO A 132 -7.88 3.03 56.08
N ALA A 133 -8.06 2.32 54.97
CA ALA A 133 -7.13 1.31 54.47
C ALA A 133 -6.06 1.87 53.50
N ALA A 134 -6.13 3.15 53.14
CA ALA A 134 -5.19 3.86 52.26
C ALA A 134 -4.87 5.27 52.79
N GLU A 135 -3.78 5.89 52.32
CA GLU A 135 -3.30 7.21 52.81
C GLU A 135 -4.37 8.29 52.81
N LEU A 136 -5.27 8.28 51.81
CA LEU A 136 -6.51 9.06 51.80
C LEU A 136 -7.67 8.19 51.29
N GLN A 137 -8.69 7.97 52.11
CA GLN A 137 -9.90 7.21 51.79
C GLN A 137 -11.17 8.02 52.07
N VAL A 138 -12.04 8.17 51.06
CA VAL A 138 -13.37 8.82 51.20
C VAL A 138 -14.47 7.77 51.02
N ARG A 139 -15.28 7.53 52.05
CA ARG A 139 -16.46 6.64 52.02
C ARG A 139 -17.70 7.45 51.62
N GLY A 140 -17.90 7.58 50.31
CA GLY A 140 -18.98 8.36 49.70
C GLY A 140 -18.52 8.98 48.37
N SER A 141 -19.36 9.81 47.74
CA SER A 141 -18.96 10.57 46.54
C SER A 141 -18.05 11.73 46.92
N ALA A 142 -16.84 11.77 46.37
CA ALA A 142 -15.95 12.91 46.49
C ALA A 142 -16.12 13.81 45.26
N ALA A 143 -16.72 14.98 45.46
CA ALA A 143 -16.72 16.04 44.46
C ALA A 143 -15.43 16.85 44.65
N PHE A 144 -14.46 16.62 43.78
CA PHE A 144 -13.33 17.50 43.62
C PHE A 144 -13.83 18.67 42.77
N GLY A 145 -13.62 19.91 43.21
CA GLY A 145 -13.98 21.10 42.42
C GLY A 145 -13.25 21.13 41.08
N ALA A 146 -13.29 22.25 40.37
CA ALA A 146 -12.49 22.41 39.15
C ALA A 146 -10.98 22.38 39.48
N GLY A 147 -10.37 21.19 39.43
CA GLY A 147 -8.98 20.95 39.79
C GLY A 147 -8.59 19.49 39.59
N ASN A 148 -7.29 19.23 39.45
CA ASN A 148 -6.77 17.90 39.13
C ASN A 148 -6.36 17.17 40.42
N ILE A 149 -6.53 15.86 40.43
CA ILE A 149 -5.94 15.01 41.46
C ILE A 149 -4.53 14.63 40.98
N SER A 150 -3.51 15.25 41.57
CA SER A 150 -2.11 14.88 41.34
C SER A 150 -1.69 13.86 42.38
N ILE A 151 -1.29 12.67 41.94
CA ILE A 151 -0.90 11.55 42.80
C ILE A 151 0.56 11.22 42.47
N ASP A 152 1.49 11.67 43.31
CA ASP A 152 2.91 11.29 43.36
C ASP A 152 3.91 11.93 42.34
N ASP A 153 5.20 11.79 42.66
CA ASP A 153 6.45 12.29 42.06
C ASP A 153 6.61 12.16 40.53
N LYS A 154 5.78 11.34 39.89
CA LYS A 154 5.81 10.99 38.48
C LYS A 154 5.17 12.01 37.54
N GLN A 155 4.67 13.15 38.03
CA GLN A 155 4.02 14.19 37.20
C GLN A 155 2.86 13.64 36.34
N ASN A 156 2.11 12.66 36.85
CA ASN A 156 0.95 12.09 36.15
C ASN A 156 -0.32 12.95 36.36
N PHE A 157 -1.35 12.69 35.57
CA PHE A 157 -2.64 13.37 35.67
C PHE A 157 -3.81 12.40 35.45
N VAL A 158 -4.81 12.49 36.33
CA VAL A 158 -6.11 11.82 36.16
C VAL A 158 -7.22 12.88 36.29
N GLY A 159 -7.95 13.13 35.19
CA GLY A 159 -9.00 14.16 35.12
C GLY A 159 -10.31 13.80 35.84
N GLY A 160 -10.45 12.57 36.33
CA GLY A 160 -11.65 12.02 36.98
C GLY A 160 -12.19 10.78 36.24
N GLY A 161 -13.35 10.26 36.65
CA GLY A 161 -13.97 9.09 36.01
C GLY A 161 -13.90 7.78 36.83
N LEU A 162 -14.56 6.73 36.32
CA LEU A 162 -14.67 5.43 36.99
C LEU A 162 -13.50 4.54 36.58
N ASP A 163 -12.68 4.09 37.53
CA ASP A 163 -11.50 3.25 37.29
C ASP A 163 -10.50 3.85 36.27
N ALA A 164 -10.43 5.18 36.15
CA ALA A 164 -9.42 5.85 35.34
C ALA A 164 -8.07 5.86 36.08
N VAL A 165 -6.99 5.50 35.38
CA VAL A 165 -5.67 5.28 35.98
C VAL A 165 -4.58 5.90 35.11
N ALA A 166 -3.71 6.72 35.70
CA ALA A 166 -2.45 7.16 35.12
C ALA A 166 -1.32 6.90 36.13
N THR A 167 -0.44 5.94 35.85
CA THR A 167 0.53 5.41 36.86
C THR A 167 1.99 5.61 36.49
N ALA A 168 2.29 5.97 35.25
CA ALA A 168 3.65 6.13 34.76
C ALA A 168 4.10 7.60 34.72
N ASN A 169 5.39 7.83 34.52
CA ASN A 169 5.97 9.19 34.49
C ASN A 169 5.33 10.00 33.34
N GLN A 170 4.84 11.22 33.63
CA GLN A 170 4.18 12.11 32.68
C GLN A 170 3.00 11.49 31.93
N SER A 171 2.37 10.45 32.50
CA SER A 171 1.18 9.85 31.93
C SER A 171 -0.05 10.71 32.18
N PHE A 172 -0.97 10.73 31.21
CA PHE A 172 -2.18 11.54 31.26
C PHE A 172 -3.40 10.69 30.93
N THR A 173 -4.43 10.78 31.78
CA THR A 173 -5.79 10.41 31.40
C THR A 173 -6.75 11.57 31.64
N GLY A 174 -7.48 11.98 30.60
CA GLY A 174 -8.53 12.99 30.71
C GLY A 174 -9.76 12.51 31.51
N GLY A 175 -9.84 11.19 31.75
CA GLY A 175 -10.86 10.54 32.55
C GLY A 175 -11.67 9.50 31.78
N GLY A 176 -12.94 9.27 32.16
CA GLY A 176 -13.82 8.28 31.53
C GLY A 176 -13.98 7.00 32.34
N ILE A 177 -14.32 5.88 31.69
CA ILE A 177 -14.55 4.59 32.36
C ILE A 177 -13.42 3.63 31.96
N ARG A 178 -12.59 3.21 32.92
CA ARG A 178 -11.45 2.29 32.71
C ARG A 178 -10.48 2.80 31.63
N ALA A 179 -10.20 4.10 31.63
CA ALA A 179 -9.15 4.70 30.81
C ALA A 179 -7.80 4.55 31.53
N ARG A 180 -6.81 3.90 30.89
CA ARG A 180 -5.54 3.54 31.51
C ARG A 180 -4.37 4.12 30.70
N ALA A 181 -3.57 4.98 31.33
CA ALA A 181 -2.33 5.52 30.79
C ALA A 181 -1.17 4.97 31.63
N THR A 182 -0.59 3.84 31.20
CA THR A 182 0.37 3.05 31.99
C THR A 182 1.79 3.07 31.43
N GLY A 183 2.00 3.59 30.22
CA GLY A 183 3.32 3.86 29.67
C GLY A 183 3.87 5.23 30.08
N ASN A 184 5.20 5.40 30.15
CA ASN A 184 5.79 6.73 30.37
C ASN A 184 5.38 7.68 29.24
N GLN A 185 5.00 8.92 29.55
CA GLN A 185 4.51 9.92 28.58
C GLN A 185 3.30 9.44 27.76
N SER A 186 2.56 8.45 28.26
CA SER A 186 1.36 7.95 27.59
C SER A 186 0.18 8.90 27.76
N PHE A 187 -0.73 8.88 26.80
CA PHE A 187 -1.91 9.74 26.79
C PHE A 187 -3.17 8.95 26.48
N VAL A 188 -4.20 9.12 27.31
CA VAL A 188 -5.58 8.71 27.01
C VAL A 188 -6.50 9.92 27.17
N GLY A 189 -7.11 10.37 26.08
CA GLY A 189 -7.99 11.54 26.12
C GLY A 189 -9.27 11.32 26.94
N GLY A 190 -9.82 10.10 26.93
CA GLY A 190 -10.98 9.72 27.71
C GLY A 190 -11.67 8.48 27.13
N GLY A 191 -12.99 8.36 27.31
CA GLY A 191 -13.81 7.29 26.71
C GLY A 191 -13.99 6.05 27.60
N VAL A 192 -14.18 4.88 26.99
CA VAL A 192 -14.48 3.62 27.71
C VAL A 192 -13.46 2.54 27.37
N ARG A 193 -12.75 1.99 28.38
CA ARG A 193 -11.78 0.90 28.23
C ARG A 193 -10.71 1.18 27.17
N ASN A 194 -10.05 2.34 27.29
CA ASN A 194 -8.90 2.67 26.45
C ASN A 194 -7.61 2.48 27.23
N ASP A 195 -6.59 1.84 26.63
CA ASP A 195 -5.31 1.54 27.29
C ASP A 195 -4.13 2.05 26.45
N ALA A 196 -3.30 2.90 27.03
CA ALA A 196 -2.06 3.41 26.46
C ALA A 196 -0.89 2.90 27.32
N MET A 197 -0.28 1.80 26.88
CA MET A 197 0.71 1.02 27.63
C MET A 197 2.15 1.28 27.16
N GLY A 198 2.32 1.61 25.89
CA GLY A 198 3.63 1.90 25.33
C GLY A 198 4.21 3.22 25.83
N SER A 199 5.53 3.32 25.94
CA SER A 199 6.20 4.60 26.21
C SER A 199 5.91 5.60 25.08
N GLY A 200 5.35 6.77 25.40
CA GLY A 200 4.90 7.79 24.45
C GLY A 200 3.69 7.39 23.61
N SER A 201 2.94 6.36 24.02
CA SER A 201 1.74 5.90 23.31
C SER A 201 0.58 6.88 23.46
N PHE A 202 -0.31 6.90 22.48
CA PHE A 202 -1.44 7.84 22.44
C PHE A 202 -2.74 7.13 22.06
N VAL A 203 -3.78 7.37 22.86
CA VAL A 203 -5.16 7.04 22.52
C VAL A 203 -6.03 8.29 22.67
N GLY A 204 -6.56 8.80 21.56
CA GLY A 204 -7.36 10.03 21.58
C GLY A 204 -8.68 9.89 22.35
N GLY A 205 -9.28 8.70 22.34
CA GLY A 205 -10.53 8.39 23.05
C GLY A 205 -11.25 7.21 22.39
N GLY A 206 -12.58 7.21 22.44
CA GLY A 206 -13.40 6.14 21.87
C GLY A 206 -13.62 4.98 22.83
N ARG A 207 -13.69 3.75 22.31
CA ARG A 207 -14.00 2.55 23.10
C ARG A 207 -13.07 1.39 22.78
N ASP A 208 -12.59 0.68 23.79
CA ASP A 208 -11.84 -0.58 23.62
C ASP A 208 -10.54 -0.42 22.79
N ASN A 209 -9.93 0.77 22.76
CA ASN A 209 -8.71 1.01 22.00
C ASN A 209 -7.45 0.75 22.82
N VAL A 210 -6.45 0.10 22.23
CA VAL A 210 -5.19 -0.26 22.87
C VAL A 210 -4.01 0.28 22.07
N ALA A 211 -3.08 0.97 22.73
CA ALA A 211 -1.82 1.44 22.18
C ALA A 211 -0.66 0.86 23.02
N GLU A 212 -0.16 -0.30 22.61
CA GLU A 212 0.87 -1.08 23.34
C GLU A 212 2.29 -0.76 22.86
N GLY A 213 2.45 -0.51 21.55
CA GLY A 213 3.75 -0.20 20.98
C GLY A 213 4.35 1.09 21.52
N ALA A 214 5.66 1.17 21.70
CA ALA A 214 6.33 2.43 22.03
C ALA A 214 6.05 3.47 20.94
N ARG A 215 5.61 4.67 21.31
CA ARG A 215 5.19 5.75 20.40
C ARG A 215 4.11 5.33 19.40
N SER A 216 3.29 4.33 19.74
CA SER A 216 2.12 3.94 18.95
C SER A 216 1.01 4.98 19.09
N PHE A 217 0.14 5.05 18.09
CA PHE A 217 -0.92 6.03 18.03
C PHE A 217 -2.25 5.40 17.63
N VAL A 218 -3.31 5.70 18.39
CA VAL A 218 -4.70 5.42 18.03
C VAL A 218 -5.50 6.71 18.14
N GLY A 219 -5.99 7.23 17.01
CA GLY A 219 -6.76 8.48 17.00
C GLY A 219 -8.08 8.38 17.75
N GLY A 220 -8.72 7.21 17.73
CA GLY A 220 -9.98 6.92 18.41
C GLY A 220 -10.70 5.74 17.76
N GLY A 221 -12.04 5.76 17.78
CA GLY A 221 -12.87 4.69 17.20
C GLY A 221 -13.17 3.56 18.19
N GLN A 222 -13.36 2.35 17.69
CA GLN A 222 -13.74 1.19 18.52
C GLN A 222 -12.84 -0.02 18.29
N ASN A 223 -12.34 -0.62 19.37
CA ASN A 223 -11.62 -1.90 19.34
C ASN A 223 -10.38 -1.89 18.42
N ASN A 224 -9.63 -0.80 18.39
CA ASN A 224 -8.40 -0.70 17.60
C ASN A 224 -7.18 -1.03 18.45
N GLU A 225 -6.21 -1.78 17.91
CA GLU A 225 -5.00 -2.18 18.63
C GLU A 225 -3.72 -1.82 17.85
N ALA A 226 -2.93 -0.90 18.39
CA ALA A 226 -1.64 -0.48 17.86
C ALA A 226 -0.51 -1.11 18.69
N LEU A 227 0.03 -2.24 18.22
CA LEU A 227 1.00 -3.05 18.97
C LEU A 227 2.44 -2.80 18.51
N GLY A 228 2.64 -2.52 17.22
CA GLY A 228 3.97 -2.24 16.69
C GLY A 228 4.54 -0.95 17.28
N SER A 229 5.84 -0.92 17.58
CA SER A 229 6.50 0.34 17.91
C SER A 229 6.36 1.33 16.74
N GLN A 230 6.04 2.59 17.03
CA GLN A 230 5.74 3.64 16.05
C GLN A 230 4.58 3.29 15.09
N SER A 231 3.70 2.35 15.45
CA SER A 231 2.52 2.02 14.65
C SER A 231 1.45 3.10 14.76
N PHE A 232 0.59 3.16 13.75
CA PHE A 232 -0.41 4.21 13.63
C PHE A 232 -1.77 3.67 13.21
N ILE A 233 -2.80 4.04 13.97
CA ILE A 233 -4.20 3.84 13.61
C ILE A 233 -4.91 5.18 13.62
N ALA A 234 -5.39 5.62 12.46
CA ALA A 234 -6.10 6.90 12.33
C ALA A 234 -7.44 6.90 13.11
N GLY A 235 -8.10 5.75 13.19
CA GLY A 235 -9.41 5.54 13.81
C GLY A 235 -10.12 4.36 13.17
N GLY A 236 -11.45 4.39 13.15
CA GLY A 236 -12.27 3.32 12.59
C GLY A 236 -12.57 2.23 13.61
N ARG A 237 -12.75 0.99 13.15
CA ARG A 237 -13.17 -0.12 14.02
C ARG A 237 -12.36 -1.38 13.78
N GLU A 238 -12.01 -2.09 14.85
CA GLU A 238 -11.40 -3.42 14.80
C GLU A 238 -10.11 -3.45 13.96
N ASN A 239 -9.33 -2.36 13.92
CA ASN A 239 -8.07 -2.32 13.18
C ASN A 239 -6.90 -2.76 14.05
N CYS A 240 -5.98 -3.52 13.45
CA CYS A 240 -4.76 -3.98 14.09
C CYS A 240 -3.56 -3.39 13.35
N ALA A 241 -2.70 -2.63 14.04
CA ALA A 241 -1.41 -2.17 13.54
C ALA A 241 -0.28 -2.89 14.29
N GLY A 242 -0.07 -4.16 13.93
CA GLY A 242 0.82 -5.07 14.67
C GLY A 242 2.31 -4.93 14.36
N GLY A 243 2.68 -4.53 13.13
CA GLY A 243 4.07 -4.45 12.70
C GLY A 243 4.78 -3.16 13.14
N LEU A 244 6.10 -3.20 13.33
CA LEU A 244 6.94 -2.00 13.54
C LEU A 244 6.68 -0.96 12.44
N ARG A 245 6.40 0.29 12.81
CA ARG A 245 6.09 1.41 11.88
C ARG A 245 4.94 1.13 10.89
N SER A 246 4.02 0.25 11.26
CA SER A 246 2.87 -0.08 10.41
C SER A 246 1.75 0.96 10.54
N TRP A 247 0.88 1.00 9.53
CA TRP A 247 -0.30 1.86 9.48
C TRP A 247 -1.55 1.03 9.19
N ALA A 248 -2.62 1.22 9.97
CA ALA A 248 -3.92 0.60 9.72
C ALA A 248 -5.08 1.61 9.83
N GLY A 249 -6.16 1.38 9.10
CA GLY A 249 -7.37 2.20 9.20
C GLY A 249 -8.58 1.64 8.45
N GLY A 250 -9.77 2.15 8.79
CA GLY A 250 -11.04 1.70 8.23
C GLY A 250 -11.76 0.69 9.13
N TRP A 251 -12.23 -0.44 8.59
CA TRP A 251 -12.83 -1.51 9.38
C TRP A 251 -12.12 -2.84 9.13
N ARG A 252 -11.63 -3.47 10.20
CA ARG A 252 -10.95 -4.79 10.16
C ARG A 252 -9.71 -4.85 9.27
N ALA A 253 -8.94 -3.76 9.21
CA ALA A 253 -7.63 -3.74 8.57
C ALA A 253 -6.57 -4.27 9.56
N LYS A 254 -5.83 -5.32 9.18
CA LYS A 254 -4.93 -6.03 10.10
C LYS A 254 -3.51 -6.12 9.55
N VAL A 255 -2.56 -5.48 10.24
CA VAL A 255 -1.13 -5.75 10.08
C VAL A 255 -0.70 -6.76 11.12
N ARG A 256 -0.16 -7.90 10.70
CA ARG A 256 0.22 -8.99 11.62
C ARG A 256 1.34 -8.54 12.58
N PRO A 257 1.19 -8.76 13.90
CA PRO A 257 2.23 -8.43 14.88
C PRO A 257 3.31 -9.51 14.96
N GLY A 258 4.47 -9.15 15.51
CA GLY A 258 5.58 -10.09 15.70
C GLY A 258 5.32 -11.14 16.78
N SER A 259 4.45 -10.85 17.73
CA SER A 259 4.04 -11.75 18.82
C SER A 259 2.58 -11.53 19.20
N GLU A 260 2.02 -12.45 19.98
CA GLU A 260 0.72 -12.30 20.62
C GLU A 260 0.65 -10.99 21.44
N PRO A 261 -0.48 -10.24 21.39
CA PRO A 261 -0.66 -9.00 22.16
C PRO A 261 -0.72 -9.26 23.67
N VAL A 262 -0.22 -8.34 24.49
CA VAL A 262 -0.28 -8.47 25.96
C VAL A 262 -1.69 -8.21 26.50
N SER A 263 -2.51 -7.43 25.77
CA SER A 263 -3.88 -7.08 26.15
C SER A 263 -4.82 -8.29 26.30
N GLY A 264 -4.49 -9.44 25.67
CA GLY A 264 -5.26 -10.67 25.76
C GLY A 264 -6.69 -10.53 25.20
N ALA A 265 -6.88 -10.96 23.95
CA ALA A 265 -8.10 -10.83 23.15
C ALA A 265 -8.43 -9.38 22.70
N GLY A 266 -8.38 -9.17 21.39
CA GLY A 266 -8.66 -7.89 20.74
C GLY A 266 -8.54 -7.98 19.21
N SER A 267 -8.47 -6.85 18.53
CA SER A 267 -8.47 -6.82 17.06
C SER A 267 -7.26 -7.50 16.39
N CYS A 268 -6.14 -7.65 17.08
CA CYS A 268 -4.95 -8.34 16.62
C CYS A 268 -4.90 -9.82 17.04
N PHE A 269 -5.87 -10.30 17.81
CA PHE A 269 -5.88 -11.66 18.35
C PHE A 269 -6.21 -12.70 17.27
N GLY A 270 -5.58 -13.88 17.36
CA GLY A 270 -5.82 -15.00 16.44
C GLY A 270 -5.20 -14.82 15.05
N LEU A 271 -4.39 -13.78 14.86
CA LEU A 271 -3.59 -13.62 13.65
C LEU A 271 -2.40 -14.58 13.66
N THR A 272 -1.83 -14.86 12.49
CA THR A 272 -0.54 -15.55 12.43
C THR A 272 0.58 -14.58 12.83
N TYR A 273 1.52 -15.04 13.67
CA TYR A 273 2.65 -14.23 14.14
C TYR A 273 3.93 -14.63 13.39
N PRO A 274 4.42 -13.82 12.43
CA PRO A 274 5.67 -14.13 11.72
C PRO A 274 6.94 -14.03 12.59
N GLY A 275 6.84 -13.61 13.85
CA GLY A 275 8.00 -13.33 14.71
C GLY A 275 8.60 -11.95 14.46
N GLY A 276 9.62 -11.60 15.24
CA GLY A 276 10.40 -10.37 15.08
C GLY A 276 9.55 -9.10 15.15
N ASP A 277 9.68 -8.22 14.15
CA ASP A 277 9.00 -6.93 14.08
C ASP A 277 7.57 -7.01 13.48
N GLY A 278 7.04 -8.22 13.25
CA GLY A 278 5.79 -8.42 12.54
C GLY A 278 5.90 -8.04 11.05
N ASP A 279 4.78 -7.69 10.43
CA ASP A 279 4.75 -7.18 9.05
C ASP A 279 5.14 -5.69 9.01
N ALA A 280 6.38 -5.40 9.40
CA ALA A 280 6.92 -4.05 9.55
C ALA A 280 6.76 -3.18 8.30
N GLY A 281 6.47 -1.89 8.50
CA GLY A 281 6.34 -0.89 7.43
C GLY A 281 5.12 -1.06 6.52
N THR A 282 4.22 -2.00 6.83
CA THR A 282 3.00 -2.22 6.04
C THR A 282 1.97 -1.13 6.27
N PHE A 283 1.37 -0.65 5.18
CA PHE A 283 0.21 0.22 5.18
C PHE A 283 -1.01 -0.60 4.75
N ILE A 284 -2.09 -0.57 5.54
CA ILE A 284 -3.34 -1.25 5.21
C ILE A 284 -4.56 -0.39 5.47
N TRP A 285 -5.45 -0.30 4.48
CA TRP A 285 -6.77 0.31 4.63
C TRP A 285 -7.86 -0.65 4.16
N ALA A 286 -8.95 -0.75 4.91
CA ALA A 286 -10.08 -1.61 4.57
C ALA A 286 -11.41 -0.87 4.68
N ASP A 287 -12.24 -1.06 3.66
CA ASP A 287 -13.60 -0.53 3.57
C ASP A 287 -14.59 -1.17 4.56
N ASN A 288 -15.89 -0.87 4.40
CA ASN A 288 -16.98 -1.37 5.23
C ASN A 288 -17.37 -2.84 4.95
N THR A 289 -16.46 -3.66 4.44
CA THR A 289 -16.68 -5.11 4.27
C THR A 289 -16.45 -5.83 5.61
N ASP A 290 -17.41 -6.67 6.02
CA ASP A 290 -17.39 -7.47 7.27
C ASP A 290 -16.45 -8.68 7.16
N ALA A 291 -15.17 -8.43 6.89
CA ALA A 291 -14.15 -9.46 6.78
C ALA A 291 -12.77 -8.89 7.13
N ASP A 292 -11.93 -9.67 7.78
CA ASP A 292 -10.55 -9.27 8.04
C ASP A 292 -9.78 -9.09 6.72
N PHE A 293 -9.08 -7.97 6.60
CA PHE A 293 -8.12 -7.72 5.53
C PHE A 293 -6.74 -7.74 6.15
N VAL A 294 -5.98 -8.81 5.92
CA VAL A 294 -4.77 -9.12 6.69
C VAL A 294 -3.53 -9.03 5.81
N SER A 295 -2.46 -8.41 6.32
CA SER A 295 -1.15 -8.41 5.68
C SER A 295 -0.55 -9.82 5.58
N THR A 296 0.30 -10.03 4.58
CA THR A 296 0.98 -11.32 4.34
C THR A 296 2.49 -11.22 4.40
N GLY A 297 3.05 -10.02 4.57
CA GLY A 297 4.48 -9.77 4.73
C GLY A 297 4.77 -8.31 5.06
N PRO A 298 6.04 -7.97 5.34
CA PRO A 298 6.47 -6.60 5.60
C PRO A 298 6.46 -5.73 4.33
N GLY A 299 6.34 -4.42 4.49
CA GLY A 299 6.49 -3.41 3.44
C GLY A 299 5.37 -3.40 2.38
N GLN A 300 4.19 -3.93 2.70
CA GLN A 300 3.08 -3.96 1.76
C GLN A 300 2.27 -2.65 1.80
N PHE A 301 1.69 -2.28 0.66
CA PHE A 301 0.66 -1.24 0.58
C PHE A 301 -0.65 -1.88 0.12
N LEU A 302 -1.57 -2.07 1.06
CA LEU A 302 -2.78 -2.86 0.87
C LEU A 302 -4.02 -1.96 1.02
N VAL A 303 -4.90 -1.99 0.02
CA VAL A 303 -6.17 -1.26 0.06
C VAL A 303 -7.28 -2.20 -0.38
N ARG A 304 -8.30 -2.38 0.47
CA ARG A 304 -9.58 -2.97 0.08
C ARG A 304 -10.63 -1.87 -0.02
N ALA A 305 -11.03 -1.56 -1.24
CA ALA A 305 -12.06 -0.57 -1.54
C ALA A 305 -13.04 -1.14 -2.58
N SER A 306 -14.15 -1.71 -2.13
CA SER A 306 -15.19 -2.31 -2.97
C SER A 306 -15.79 -1.34 -4.00
N GLY A 307 -15.77 -0.04 -3.72
CA GLY A 307 -16.14 1.02 -4.67
C GLY A 307 -15.04 1.46 -5.64
N GLY A 308 -13.84 0.89 -5.55
CA GLY A 308 -12.68 1.21 -6.37
C GLY A 308 -11.75 2.29 -5.78
N VAL A 309 -10.57 2.41 -6.38
CA VAL A 309 -9.50 3.36 -6.04
C VAL A 309 -9.41 4.43 -7.13
N GLY A 310 -9.71 5.67 -6.78
CA GLY A 310 -9.60 6.82 -7.67
C GLY A 310 -8.30 7.59 -7.43
N LEU A 311 -7.52 7.81 -8.49
CA LEU A 311 -6.39 8.74 -8.49
C LEU A 311 -6.76 9.90 -9.41
N GLY A 312 -7.00 11.08 -8.84
CA GLY A 312 -7.48 12.26 -9.59
C GLY A 312 -8.97 12.24 -9.92
N THR A 313 -9.75 11.32 -9.34
CA THR A 313 -11.22 11.23 -9.49
C THR A 313 -11.87 10.83 -8.16
N ASN A 314 -13.09 11.33 -7.92
CA ASN A 314 -13.93 10.97 -6.78
C ASN A 314 -15.03 9.95 -7.14
N ASN A 315 -15.12 9.55 -8.41
CA ASN A 315 -16.06 8.54 -8.90
C ASN A 315 -15.32 7.51 -9.76
N PRO A 316 -14.61 6.55 -9.16
CA PRO A 316 -13.91 5.49 -9.89
C PRO A 316 -14.92 4.65 -10.70
N ALA A 317 -14.68 4.47 -12.00
CA ALA A 317 -15.52 3.64 -12.87
C ALA A 317 -15.01 2.19 -12.98
N ALA A 318 -13.88 1.89 -12.34
CA ALA A 318 -13.23 0.60 -12.28
C ALA A 318 -12.48 0.49 -10.94
N MET A 319 -11.98 -0.72 -10.62
CA MET A 319 -11.27 -0.97 -9.37
C MET A 319 -10.05 -0.06 -9.18
N LEU A 320 -9.35 0.31 -10.26
CA LEU A 320 -8.35 1.37 -10.27
C LEU A 320 -8.69 2.32 -11.42
N HIS A 321 -9.01 3.58 -11.11
CA HIS A 321 -9.31 4.62 -12.09
C HIS A 321 -8.36 5.80 -11.90
N VAL A 322 -7.49 6.02 -12.88
CA VAL A 322 -6.51 7.12 -12.88
C VAL A 322 -6.93 8.17 -13.90
N VAL A 323 -7.13 9.40 -13.42
CA VAL A 323 -7.45 10.58 -14.22
C VAL A 323 -6.35 11.62 -13.99
N THR A 324 -5.63 11.99 -15.05
CA THR A 324 -4.58 13.02 -14.99
C THR A 324 -4.91 14.21 -15.89
N PRO A 325 -4.35 15.40 -15.60
CA PRO A 325 -4.36 16.52 -16.55
C PRO A 325 -3.61 16.14 -17.84
N ALA A 326 -3.95 16.79 -18.95
CA ALA A 326 -3.33 16.57 -20.28
C ALA A 326 -1.82 16.89 -20.36
N THR A 327 -1.18 17.27 -19.26
CA THR A 327 0.25 17.57 -19.15
C THR A 327 1.06 16.44 -18.53
N SER A 328 0.41 15.37 -18.04
CA SER A 328 1.06 14.32 -17.26
C SER A 328 0.61 12.93 -17.70
N ASN A 329 1.58 12.03 -17.88
CA ASN A 329 1.33 10.63 -18.21
C ASN A 329 0.61 9.94 -17.03
N PRO A 330 -0.53 9.26 -17.23
CA PRO A 330 -1.29 8.66 -16.15
C PRO A 330 -0.61 7.44 -15.51
N LEU A 331 0.17 6.66 -16.27
CA LEU A 331 0.84 5.46 -15.75
C LEU A 331 2.18 5.24 -16.44
N ARG A 332 3.21 4.96 -15.65
CA ARG A 332 4.55 4.57 -16.10
C ARG A 332 5.12 3.52 -15.14
N LEU A 333 5.66 2.45 -15.71
CA LEU A 333 6.38 1.41 -14.99
C LEU A 333 7.81 1.33 -15.54
N ASP A 334 8.79 1.45 -14.66
CA ASP A 334 10.21 1.31 -14.97
C ASP A 334 10.80 0.13 -14.18
N VAL A 335 11.75 -0.60 -14.77
CA VAL A 335 12.53 -1.65 -14.12
C VAL A 335 14.01 -1.30 -14.26
N GLY A 336 14.71 -1.08 -13.14
CA GLY A 336 16.12 -0.65 -13.15
C GLY A 336 16.36 0.65 -13.93
N GLY A 337 15.38 1.57 -13.94
CA GLY A 337 15.41 2.82 -14.72
C GLY A 337 14.98 2.69 -16.19
N THR A 338 14.66 1.48 -16.67
CA THR A 338 14.20 1.24 -18.04
C THR A 338 12.68 1.19 -18.10
N GLN A 339 12.08 1.99 -18.99
CA GLN A 339 10.62 2.01 -19.20
C GLN A 339 10.13 0.69 -19.82
N VAL A 340 9.27 -0.02 -19.10
CA VAL A 340 8.66 -1.28 -19.57
C VAL A 340 7.21 -1.10 -20.01
N PHE A 341 6.48 -0.16 -19.40
CA PHE A 341 5.09 0.14 -19.75
C PHE A 341 4.80 1.62 -19.49
N ARG A 342 4.10 2.30 -20.41
CA ARG A 342 3.63 3.66 -20.17
C ARG A 342 2.40 3.97 -21.00
N VAL A 343 1.43 4.61 -20.36
CA VAL A 343 0.31 5.32 -21.02
C VAL A 343 0.70 6.79 -21.15
N GLY A 344 0.75 7.28 -22.37
CA GLY A 344 1.10 8.66 -22.71
C GLY A 344 -0.06 9.63 -22.54
N ILE A 345 0.26 10.93 -22.48
CA ILE A 345 -0.74 12.02 -22.44
C ILE A 345 -1.72 12.00 -23.63
N ASP A 346 -1.28 11.52 -24.78
CA ASP A 346 -2.09 11.45 -26.02
C ASP A 346 -2.88 10.14 -26.12
N GLY A 347 -3.02 9.38 -25.02
CA GLY A 347 -3.68 8.08 -24.98
C GLY A 347 -2.88 6.92 -25.59
N GLY A 348 -1.67 7.18 -26.09
CA GLY A 348 -0.81 6.15 -26.67
C GLY A 348 -0.19 5.22 -25.61
N LEU A 349 -0.07 3.93 -25.93
CA LEU A 349 0.52 2.90 -25.07
C LEU A 349 1.89 2.47 -25.60
N THR A 350 2.91 2.48 -24.74
CA THR A 350 4.24 1.91 -25.04
C THR A 350 4.54 0.71 -24.16
N VAL A 351 5.12 -0.33 -24.74
CA VAL A 351 5.64 -1.52 -24.05
C VAL A 351 7.08 -1.75 -24.50
N GLY A 352 8.01 -1.84 -23.55
CA GLY A 352 9.45 -2.08 -23.81
C GLY A 352 10.18 -0.96 -24.57
N SER A 353 9.58 0.24 -24.70
CA SER A 353 10.12 1.37 -25.47
C SER A 353 10.14 2.65 -24.65
N ALA A 354 11.26 3.37 -24.64
CA ALA A 354 11.35 4.73 -24.09
C ALA A 354 10.82 5.81 -25.06
N VAL A 355 10.68 5.47 -26.35
CA VAL A 355 10.11 6.37 -27.35
C VAL A 355 8.58 6.37 -27.22
N ALA A 356 7.98 7.56 -27.29
CA ALA A 356 6.54 7.74 -27.20
C ALA A 356 5.79 6.91 -28.26
N ALA A 357 4.61 6.42 -27.87
CA ALA A 357 3.68 5.81 -28.80
C ALA A 357 3.05 6.88 -29.70
N PRO A 358 2.54 6.49 -30.88
CA PRO A 358 1.62 7.34 -31.62
C PRO A 358 0.42 7.75 -30.75
N PRO A 359 -0.19 8.93 -30.97
CA PRO A 359 -1.44 9.32 -30.31
C PRO A 359 -2.49 8.22 -30.46
N ALA A 360 -3.12 7.83 -29.35
CA ALA A 360 -4.06 6.71 -29.24
C ALA A 360 -3.59 5.37 -29.86
N GLY A 361 -2.27 5.20 -30.07
CA GLY A 361 -1.68 4.03 -30.71
C GLY A 361 -0.93 3.13 -29.75
N LEU A 362 -0.50 1.97 -30.24
CA LEU A 362 0.36 1.02 -29.52
C LEU A 362 1.75 0.99 -30.16
N ARG A 363 2.79 1.13 -29.34
CA ARG A 363 4.18 0.84 -29.73
C ARG A 363 4.75 -0.25 -28.84
N VAL A 364 5.18 -1.35 -29.43
CA VAL A 364 5.91 -2.41 -28.74
C VAL A 364 7.32 -2.49 -29.32
N ALA A 365 8.34 -2.42 -28.47
CA ALA A 365 9.72 -2.67 -28.85
C ALA A 365 10.20 -3.98 -28.22
N GLY A 366 10.76 -4.85 -29.05
CA GLY A 366 11.15 -6.21 -28.68
C GLY A 366 10.27 -7.28 -29.30
N ASN A 367 10.60 -8.54 -29.02
CA ASN A 367 9.86 -9.69 -29.54
C ASN A 367 8.49 -9.79 -28.88
N SER A 368 7.44 -9.83 -29.69
CA SER A 368 6.06 -9.96 -29.24
C SER A 368 5.46 -11.25 -29.77
N VAL A 369 4.92 -12.09 -28.88
CA VAL A 369 4.17 -13.28 -29.25
C VAL A 369 2.69 -12.98 -29.06
N LEU A 370 1.92 -13.06 -30.15
CA LEU A 370 0.48 -12.83 -30.15
C LEU A 370 -0.20 -14.19 -30.29
N ILE A 371 -0.98 -14.58 -29.29
CA ILE A 371 -1.76 -15.83 -29.30
C ILE A 371 -3.19 -15.46 -29.70
N GLY A 372 -3.69 -16.06 -30.78
CA GLY A 372 -5.00 -15.75 -31.35
C GLY A 372 -4.91 -14.91 -32.62
N ASN A 373 -5.93 -14.07 -32.87
CA ASN A 373 -6.03 -13.26 -34.08
C ASN A 373 -5.61 -11.82 -33.82
N VAL A 374 -4.99 -11.19 -34.84
CA VAL A 374 -4.77 -9.74 -34.89
C VAL A 374 -5.74 -9.16 -35.90
N THR A 375 -6.77 -8.45 -35.44
CA THR A 375 -7.72 -7.77 -36.32
C THR A 375 -7.21 -6.37 -36.63
N VAL A 376 -7.00 -6.08 -37.91
CA VAL A 376 -6.66 -4.73 -38.37
C VAL A 376 -7.85 -4.18 -39.15
N SER A 377 -8.67 -3.37 -38.50
CA SER A 377 -9.95 -2.87 -39.05
C SER A 377 -9.78 -1.94 -40.26
N ASN A 378 -8.60 -1.35 -40.42
CA ASN A 378 -8.27 -0.50 -41.55
C ASN A 378 -6.78 -0.63 -41.86
N LEU A 379 -6.45 -1.37 -42.92
CA LEU A 379 -5.17 -1.24 -43.61
C LEU A 379 -5.44 -0.22 -44.72
N GLY A 380 -4.88 0.99 -44.60
CA GLY A 380 -5.19 2.08 -45.52
C GLY A 380 -5.13 1.65 -46.99
N THR A 381 -6.06 2.14 -47.80
CA THR A 381 -6.13 1.88 -49.24
C THR A 381 -4.99 2.58 -49.96
N SER A 382 -3.81 1.97 -49.98
CA SER A 382 -2.80 2.21 -51.02
C SER A 382 -2.00 0.93 -51.20
N GLY A 383 -2.23 0.28 -52.34
CA GLY A 383 -1.82 -1.08 -52.63
C GLY A 383 -0.31 -1.34 -52.62
N GLY A 384 0.01 -2.63 -52.47
CA GLY A 384 1.28 -3.14 -52.98
C GLY A 384 1.91 -4.28 -52.18
N SER A 385 1.47 -4.59 -50.96
CA SER A 385 2.13 -5.63 -50.18
C SER A 385 1.14 -6.53 -49.45
N ALA A 386 0.96 -7.73 -50.00
CA ALA A 386 0.38 -8.83 -49.25
C ALA A 386 1.28 -9.13 -48.05
N LEU A 387 0.68 -9.19 -46.86
CA LEU A 387 1.33 -9.62 -45.63
C LEU A 387 1.20 -11.15 -45.56
N CYS A 388 2.33 -11.86 -45.56
CA CYS A 388 2.36 -13.33 -45.47
C CYS A 388 2.82 -13.77 -44.07
N ARG A 389 2.19 -14.81 -43.53
CA ARG A 389 2.70 -15.54 -42.35
C ARG A 389 3.77 -16.53 -42.81
N ASN A 390 5.00 -16.41 -42.31
CA ASN A 390 6.04 -17.41 -42.56
C ASN A 390 5.92 -18.63 -41.62
N ALA A 391 6.74 -19.67 -41.85
CA ALA A 391 6.72 -20.90 -41.04
C ALA A 391 7.06 -20.69 -39.54
N SER A 392 7.60 -19.52 -39.18
CA SER A 392 7.88 -19.10 -37.80
C SER A 392 6.78 -18.20 -37.22
N ASN A 393 5.61 -18.13 -37.86
CA ASN A 393 4.47 -17.29 -37.47
C ASN A 393 4.74 -15.78 -37.50
N VAL A 394 5.75 -15.33 -38.24
CA VAL A 394 6.05 -13.91 -38.43
C VAL A 394 5.30 -13.40 -39.66
N ILE A 395 4.66 -12.24 -39.53
CA ILE A 395 4.07 -11.52 -40.65
C ILE A 395 5.19 -10.76 -41.37
N SER A 396 5.46 -11.08 -42.64
CA SER A 396 6.47 -10.42 -43.48
C SER A 396 5.95 -10.10 -44.88
N LEU A 397 6.75 -9.37 -45.67
CA LEU A 397 6.50 -9.16 -47.10
C LEU A 397 6.62 -10.49 -47.86
N CYS A 398 5.65 -10.77 -48.74
CA CYS A 398 5.61 -12.01 -49.53
C CYS A 398 6.67 -11.95 -50.65
N SER A 399 7.81 -12.63 -50.53
CA SER A 399 8.74 -12.87 -51.67
C SER A 399 9.75 -13.98 -51.35
N ALA A 400 9.34 -15.25 -51.41
CA ALA A 400 10.27 -16.38 -51.35
C ALA A 400 10.14 -17.25 -52.60
N SER A 401 11.06 -17.07 -53.57
CA SER A 401 11.18 -17.90 -54.78
C SER A 401 12.41 -18.83 -54.75
N SER A 402 13.16 -18.86 -53.65
CA SER A 402 14.40 -19.62 -53.49
C SER A 402 14.19 -21.13 -53.59
N ALA A 403 15.09 -21.83 -54.29
CA ALA A 403 15.08 -23.27 -54.44
C ALA A 403 15.08 -24.03 -53.10
N ARG A 404 15.68 -23.46 -52.03
CA ARG A 404 15.74 -24.09 -50.70
C ARG A 404 14.37 -24.34 -50.05
N PHE A 405 13.32 -23.71 -50.57
CA PHE A 405 11.95 -23.83 -50.07
C PHE A 405 11.06 -24.70 -50.98
N LYS A 406 11.63 -25.37 -51.99
CA LYS A 406 10.93 -26.17 -52.99
C LYS A 406 11.54 -27.58 -53.04
N TYR A 407 10.71 -28.59 -53.23
CA TYR A 407 11.11 -29.98 -53.50
C TYR A 407 10.52 -30.42 -54.84
N ASP A 408 11.05 -31.48 -55.45
CA ASP A 408 10.62 -32.02 -56.75
C ASP A 408 10.56 -30.98 -57.89
N VAL A 409 11.62 -30.17 -58.01
CA VAL A 409 11.74 -29.16 -59.08
C VAL A 409 12.09 -29.86 -60.39
N ALA A 410 11.11 -30.00 -61.27
CA ALA A 410 11.25 -30.53 -62.63
C ALA A 410 11.08 -29.44 -63.70
N GLU A 411 11.66 -29.66 -64.87
CA GLU A 411 11.47 -28.78 -66.03
C GLU A 411 10.07 -28.97 -66.63
N LEU A 412 9.45 -27.90 -67.15
CA LEU A 412 8.18 -28.01 -67.87
C LEU A 412 8.44 -28.64 -69.25
N GLU A 413 7.83 -29.80 -69.50
CA GLU A 413 8.07 -30.61 -70.70
C GLU A 413 7.42 -30.02 -71.97
N SER A 414 6.16 -29.59 -71.87
CA SER A 414 5.39 -28.99 -72.97
C SER A 414 4.46 -27.90 -72.44
N ALA A 415 4.56 -26.69 -72.99
CA ALA A 415 3.69 -25.57 -72.63
C ALA A 415 2.84 -25.07 -73.80
N SER A 416 3.31 -25.17 -75.04
CA SER A 416 2.56 -24.77 -76.23
C SER A 416 1.30 -25.59 -76.45
N GLU A 417 1.34 -26.90 -76.20
CA GLU A 417 0.17 -27.78 -76.28
C GLU A 417 -0.85 -27.44 -75.19
N LEU A 418 -0.38 -27.19 -73.97
CA LEU A 418 -1.22 -26.77 -72.85
C LEU A 418 -1.93 -25.44 -73.15
N LEU A 419 -1.19 -24.42 -73.62
CA LEU A 419 -1.77 -23.13 -74.00
C LEU A 419 -2.74 -23.25 -75.18
N GLY A 420 -2.45 -24.13 -76.15
CA GLY A 420 -3.32 -24.36 -77.30
C GLY A 420 -4.70 -24.95 -76.94
N ARG A 421 -4.81 -25.60 -75.78
CA ARG A 421 -6.08 -26.11 -75.24
C ARG A 421 -6.87 -25.05 -74.47
N LEU A 422 -6.21 -24.01 -73.96
CA LEU A 422 -6.87 -22.93 -73.25
C LEU A 422 -7.64 -22.05 -74.24
N ARG A 423 -8.82 -21.58 -73.83
CA ARG A 423 -9.67 -20.70 -74.63
C ARG A 423 -9.65 -19.28 -74.07
N PRO A 424 -8.88 -18.34 -74.66
CA PRO A 424 -9.01 -16.92 -74.33
C PRO A 424 -10.41 -16.42 -74.70
N VAL A 425 -11.04 -15.70 -73.78
CA VAL A 425 -12.37 -15.11 -73.97
C VAL A 425 -12.36 -13.63 -73.65
N SER A 426 -13.31 -12.90 -74.24
CA SER A 426 -13.71 -11.58 -73.76
C SER A 426 -14.99 -11.72 -72.94
N TYR A 427 -15.10 -10.94 -71.87
CA TYR A 427 -16.25 -10.96 -70.99
C TYR A 427 -16.53 -9.56 -70.43
N ARG A 428 -17.66 -9.43 -69.74
CA ARG A 428 -18.03 -8.21 -69.02
C ARG A 428 -18.37 -8.58 -67.58
N TRP A 429 -17.86 -7.82 -66.63
CA TRP A 429 -18.18 -8.04 -65.22
C TRP A 429 -19.67 -7.78 -64.96
N ILE A 430 -20.32 -8.67 -64.20
CA ILE A 430 -21.76 -8.56 -63.88
C ILE A 430 -22.02 -7.31 -63.02
N GLU A 431 -21.17 -7.03 -62.04
CA GLU A 431 -21.35 -5.89 -61.13
C GLU A 431 -20.96 -4.54 -61.76
N SER A 432 -19.77 -4.43 -62.35
CA SER A 432 -19.26 -3.15 -62.85
C SER A 432 -19.65 -2.85 -64.30
N GLY A 433 -20.05 -3.88 -65.07
CA GLY A 433 -20.29 -3.72 -66.51
C GLY A 433 -19.01 -3.45 -67.31
N GLU A 434 -17.81 -3.59 -66.75
CA GLU A 434 -16.56 -3.34 -67.48
C GLU A 434 -16.16 -4.51 -68.38
N ALA A 435 -15.71 -4.21 -69.60
CA ALA A 435 -15.22 -5.22 -70.53
C ALA A 435 -13.78 -5.62 -70.19
N ALA A 436 -13.50 -6.92 -70.20
CA ALA A 436 -12.19 -7.49 -69.89
C ALA A 436 -11.88 -8.70 -70.80
N LEU A 437 -10.61 -9.10 -70.80
CA LEU A 437 -10.10 -10.30 -71.46
C LEU A 437 -9.55 -11.24 -70.39
N GLY A 438 -9.68 -12.54 -70.60
CA GLY A 438 -9.12 -13.52 -69.68
C GLY A 438 -9.47 -14.96 -70.04
N LEU A 439 -9.41 -15.80 -69.02
CA LEU A 439 -9.76 -17.22 -69.06
C LEU A 439 -10.89 -17.48 -68.07
N ILE A 440 -11.76 -18.43 -68.40
CA ILE A 440 -12.79 -18.93 -67.49
C ILE A 440 -12.16 -19.96 -66.55
N ALA A 441 -12.32 -19.80 -65.25
CA ALA A 441 -11.58 -20.56 -64.25
C ALA A 441 -11.91 -22.05 -64.28
N GLU A 442 -13.17 -22.38 -64.51
CA GLU A 442 -13.69 -23.75 -64.62
C GLU A 442 -13.10 -24.47 -65.83
N GLU A 443 -13.03 -23.79 -66.99
CA GLU A 443 -12.40 -24.33 -68.20
C GLU A 443 -10.89 -24.57 -67.99
N VAL A 444 -10.22 -23.69 -67.26
CA VAL A 444 -8.81 -23.84 -66.91
C VAL A 444 -8.59 -25.03 -65.97
N ALA A 445 -9.47 -25.18 -64.97
CA ALA A 445 -9.39 -26.27 -63.99
C ALA A 445 -9.50 -27.66 -64.63
N GLU A 446 -10.35 -27.82 -65.65
CA GLU A 446 -10.49 -29.07 -66.41
C GLU A 446 -9.23 -29.43 -67.22
N ILE A 447 -8.51 -28.42 -67.72
CA ILE A 447 -7.36 -28.61 -68.59
C ILE A 447 -6.08 -28.85 -67.78
N GLU A 448 -5.83 -27.99 -66.79
CA GLU A 448 -4.68 -28.06 -65.89
C GLU A 448 -5.10 -27.51 -64.51
N PRO A 449 -5.45 -28.38 -63.56
CA PRO A 449 -5.95 -28.01 -62.24
C PRO A 449 -5.02 -27.06 -61.47
N ARG A 450 -3.70 -27.12 -61.69
CA ARG A 450 -2.72 -26.26 -60.99
C ARG A 450 -2.84 -24.78 -61.36
N LEU A 451 -3.46 -24.47 -62.50
CA LEU A 451 -3.69 -23.11 -62.97
C LEU A 451 -5.03 -22.52 -62.49
N ALA A 452 -5.84 -23.26 -61.74
CA ALA A 452 -7.04 -22.76 -61.09
C ALA A 452 -6.81 -22.43 -59.61
N ILE A 453 -7.66 -21.57 -59.06
CA ILE A 453 -7.75 -21.21 -57.65
C ILE A 453 -9.01 -21.87 -57.11
N TYR A 454 -8.88 -22.57 -55.99
CA TYR A 454 -9.98 -23.26 -55.34
C TYR A 454 -10.32 -22.61 -53.99
N SER A 455 -11.59 -22.61 -53.65
CA SER A 455 -12.10 -22.26 -52.33
C SER A 455 -11.67 -23.28 -51.27
N ALA A 456 -11.95 -23.01 -50.00
CA ALA A 456 -11.68 -23.96 -48.92
C ALA A 456 -12.51 -25.26 -49.05
N GLU A 457 -13.66 -25.15 -49.70
CA GLU A 457 -14.61 -26.23 -49.98
C GLU A 457 -14.28 -26.98 -51.29
N GLY A 458 -13.26 -26.52 -52.04
CA GLY A 458 -12.79 -27.17 -53.26
C GLY A 458 -13.48 -26.68 -54.55
N GLU A 459 -14.24 -25.58 -54.49
CA GLU A 459 -14.90 -24.98 -55.66
C GLU A 459 -13.93 -24.08 -56.43
N VAL A 460 -14.05 -24.03 -57.76
CA VAL A 460 -13.18 -23.19 -58.60
C VAL A 460 -13.64 -21.73 -58.52
N GLU A 461 -12.77 -20.82 -58.11
CA GLU A 461 -13.10 -19.39 -57.89
C GLU A 461 -12.28 -18.43 -58.75
N GLY A 462 -11.23 -18.89 -59.41
CA GLY A 462 -10.39 -18.00 -60.21
C GLY A 462 -9.25 -18.70 -60.93
N VAL A 463 -8.52 -17.93 -61.74
CA VAL A 463 -7.36 -18.39 -62.48
C VAL A 463 -6.08 -17.93 -61.80
N ASN A 464 -5.13 -18.84 -61.63
CA ASN A 464 -3.81 -18.54 -61.09
C ASN A 464 -2.89 -17.95 -62.16
N TYR A 465 -3.16 -16.70 -62.55
CA TYR A 465 -2.38 -15.98 -63.56
C TYR A 465 -0.88 -15.86 -63.20
N ARG A 466 -0.53 -15.92 -61.90
CA ARG A 466 0.87 -15.93 -61.45
C ARG A 466 1.63 -17.18 -61.90
N GLN A 467 0.98 -18.35 -61.86
CA GLN A 467 1.57 -19.59 -62.37
C GLN A 467 1.53 -19.65 -63.90
N LEU A 468 0.52 -19.06 -64.52
CA LEU A 468 0.41 -18.97 -65.98
C LEU A 468 1.62 -18.26 -66.60
N THR A 469 2.22 -17.28 -65.91
CA THR A 469 3.45 -16.62 -66.37
C THR A 469 4.59 -17.60 -66.64
N ALA A 470 4.77 -18.63 -65.81
CA ALA A 470 5.81 -19.64 -66.03
C ALA A 470 5.52 -20.52 -67.26
N VAL A 471 4.26 -20.87 -67.49
CA VAL A 471 3.80 -21.60 -68.67
C VAL A 471 4.00 -20.78 -69.95
N LEU A 472 3.64 -19.49 -69.92
CA LEU A 472 3.85 -18.55 -71.02
C LEU A 472 5.34 -18.41 -71.39
N VAL A 473 6.23 -18.35 -70.40
CA VAL A 473 7.68 -18.30 -70.64
C VAL A 473 8.15 -19.55 -71.38
N LYS A 474 7.75 -20.76 -70.94
CA LYS A 474 8.13 -21.99 -71.62
C LYS A 474 7.57 -22.07 -73.05
N ALA A 475 6.32 -21.66 -73.25
CA ALA A 475 5.72 -21.65 -74.58
C ALA A 475 6.43 -20.68 -75.54
N LEU A 476 6.85 -19.51 -75.04
CA LEU A 476 7.69 -18.58 -75.82
C LEU A 476 9.05 -19.19 -76.18
N GLN A 477 9.67 -19.94 -75.27
CA GLN A 477 10.92 -20.66 -75.56
C GLN A 477 10.73 -21.73 -76.64
N GLU A 478 9.66 -22.51 -76.57
CA GLU A 478 9.30 -23.51 -77.59
C GLU A 478 9.05 -22.86 -78.96
N GLN A 479 8.29 -21.75 -78.98
CA GLN A 479 8.01 -21.00 -80.20
C GLN A 479 9.30 -20.42 -80.81
N GLN A 480 10.22 -19.90 -79.97
CA GLN A 480 11.49 -19.37 -80.44
C GLN A 480 12.37 -20.48 -81.05
N ALA A 481 12.37 -21.67 -80.46
CA ALA A 481 13.09 -22.83 -80.99
C ALA A 481 12.54 -23.27 -82.37
N GLU A 482 11.20 -23.30 -82.53
CA GLU A 482 10.58 -23.63 -83.81
C GLU A 482 10.91 -22.60 -84.90
N LEU A 483 10.85 -21.29 -84.57
CA LEU A 483 11.23 -20.23 -85.50
C LEU A 483 12.70 -20.37 -85.95
N THR A 484 13.62 -20.66 -85.03
CA THR A 484 15.02 -20.90 -85.37
C THR A 484 15.19 -22.10 -86.30
N ALA A 485 14.48 -23.21 -86.05
CA ALA A 485 14.51 -24.40 -86.90
C ALA A 485 13.93 -24.13 -88.30
N ARG A 486 12.82 -23.40 -88.39
CA ARG A 486 12.22 -22.99 -89.68
C ARG A 486 13.16 -22.08 -90.47
N ASN A 487 13.79 -21.10 -89.82
CA ASN A 487 14.75 -20.21 -90.48
C ASN A 487 16.00 -20.96 -90.98
N ALA A 488 16.51 -21.92 -90.22
CA ALA A 488 17.62 -22.78 -90.67
C ALA A 488 17.23 -23.61 -91.91
N ARG A 489 15.98 -24.10 -91.97
CA ARG A 489 15.47 -24.83 -93.13
C ARG A 489 15.30 -23.94 -94.36
N ILE A 490 14.84 -22.71 -94.17
CA ILE A 490 14.76 -21.70 -95.26
C ILE A 490 16.16 -21.44 -95.82
N ALA A 491 17.15 -21.16 -94.96
CA ALA A 491 18.53 -20.93 -95.40
C ALA A 491 19.12 -22.14 -96.16
N ALA A 492 18.83 -23.36 -95.72
CA ALA A 492 19.27 -24.58 -96.42
C ALA A 492 18.58 -24.75 -97.80
N LEU A 493 17.29 -24.40 -97.89
CA LEU A 493 16.54 -24.42 -99.16
C LEU A 493 17.05 -23.35 -100.13
N GLU A 494 17.34 -22.14 -99.64
CA GLU A 494 17.94 -21.05 -100.43
C GLU A 494 19.29 -21.48 -101.02
N HIS A 495 20.18 -22.04 -100.20
CA HIS A 495 21.48 -22.52 -100.65
C HIS A 495 21.37 -23.67 -101.68
N ALA A 496 20.40 -24.57 -101.52
CA ALA A 496 20.15 -25.65 -102.48
C ALA A 496 19.59 -25.13 -103.82
N PHE A 497 18.76 -24.09 -103.77
CA PHE A 497 18.22 -23.45 -104.95
C PHE A 497 19.30 -22.70 -105.74
N GLU A 498 20.16 -21.93 -105.05
CA GLU A 498 21.30 -21.24 -105.66
C GLU A 498 22.28 -22.22 -106.32
N ALA A 499 22.62 -23.33 -105.65
CA ALA A 499 23.48 -24.36 -106.22
C ALA A 499 22.90 -24.99 -107.50
N ARG A 500 21.58 -25.16 -107.55
CA ARG A 500 20.89 -25.71 -108.73
C ARG A 500 20.81 -24.71 -109.88
N LEU A 501 20.62 -23.42 -109.57
CA LEU A 501 20.62 -22.34 -110.56
C LEU A 501 22.01 -22.19 -111.19
N GLU A 502 23.07 -22.28 -110.40
CA GLU A 502 24.45 -22.22 -110.91
C GLU A 502 24.80 -23.46 -111.76
N ALA A 503 24.32 -24.64 -111.39
CA ALA A 503 24.46 -25.84 -112.22
C ALA A 503 23.75 -25.69 -113.58
N GLN A 504 22.52 -25.15 -113.59
CA GLN A 504 21.81 -24.85 -114.84
C GLN A 504 22.51 -23.77 -115.67
N ARG A 505 23.09 -22.75 -115.03
CA ARG A 505 23.88 -21.72 -115.71
C ARG A 505 25.11 -22.33 -116.39
N LEU A 506 25.83 -23.22 -115.71
CA LEU A 506 26.99 -23.92 -116.27
C LEU A 506 26.59 -24.82 -117.45
N GLU A 507 25.48 -25.55 -117.33
CA GLU A 507 24.93 -26.37 -118.42
C GLU A 507 24.54 -25.53 -119.64
N PHE A 508 23.94 -24.35 -119.42
CA PHE A 508 23.62 -23.41 -120.49
C PHE A 508 24.86 -22.81 -121.16
N VAL A 509 25.92 -22.52 -120.40
CA VAL A 509 27.20 -22.02 -120.93
C VAL A 509 27.88 -23.10 -121.79
N ASP A 510 27.87 -24.36 -121.37
CA ASP A 510 28.41 -25.47 -122.17
C ASP A 510 27.64 -25.65 -123.48
N LEU A 511 26.31 -25.58 -123.43
CA LEU A 511 25.46 -25.62 -124.63
C LEU A 511 25.80 -24.47 -125.60
N LEU A 512 26.01 -23.25 -125.09
CA LEU A 512 26.42 -22.10 -125.91
C LEU A 512 27.78 -22.34 -126.57
N GLN A 513 28.76 -22.89 -125.84
CA GLN A 513 30.07 -23.23 -126.42
C GLN A 513 29.95 -24.28 -127.53
N GLN A 514 29.12 -25.31 -127.36
CA GLN A 514 28.88 -26.32 -128.40
C GLN A 514 28.23 -25.73 -129.66
N VAL A 515 27.25 -24.83 -129.50
CA VAL A 515 26.63 -24.10 -130.62
C VAL A 515 27.65 -23.22 -131.33
N GLN A 516 28.49 -22.52 -130.58
CA GLN A 516 29.53 -21.65 -131.13
C GLN A 516 30.57 -22.45 -131.92
N ALA A 517 31.07 -23.55 -131.38
CA ALA A 517 32.00 -24.47 -132.06
C ALA A 517 31.41 -25.06 -133.35
N ARG A 518 30.11 -25.41 -133.35
CA ARG A 518 29.42 -25.90 -134.55
C ARG A 518 29.23 -24.81 -135.60
N THR A 519 29.01 -23.58 -135.17
CA THR A 519 28.91 -22.42 -136.07
C THR A 519 30.26 -22.13 -136.74
N GLU A 520 31.35 -22.20 -135.98
CA GLU A 520 32.72 -22.05 -136.51
C GLU A 520 33.09 -23.18 -137.48
N SER A 521 32.75 -24.43 -137.15
CA SER A 521 32.90 -25.59 -138.05
C SER A 521 32.18 -25.40 -139.39
N LEU A 522 30.93 -24.94 -139.36
CA LEU A 522 30.15 -24.65 -140.57
C LEU A 522 30.76 -23.51 -141.39
N LEU A 523 31.38 -22.52 -140.72
CA LEU A 523 32.05 -21.40 -141.39
C LEU A 523 33.30 -21.86 -142.14
N VAL A 524 34.07 -22.79 -141.56
CA VAL A 524 35.23 -23.42 -142.20
C VAL A 524 34.80 -24.28 -143.40
N GLU A 525 33.71 -25.05 -143.27
CA GLU A 525 33.14 -25.87 -144.34
C GLU A 525 32.65 -25.02 -145.54
N LEU A 526 32.11 -23.82 -145.26
CA LEU A 526 31.75 -22.84 -146.29
C LEU A 526 32.98 -22.23 -146.99
N GLN A 527 34.10 -22.06 -146.29
CA GLN A 527 35.33 -21.52 -146.87
C GLN A 527 36.06 -22.55 -147.75
N THR A 528 36.04 -23.84 -147.40
CA THR A 528 36.62 -24.91 -148.23
C THR A 528 35.85 -25.10 -149.53
N LEU A 529 34.50 -25.04 -149.50
CA LEU A 529 33.65 -25.05 -150.70
C LEU A 529 33.90 -23.88 -151.66
N LYS A 530 34.41 -22.75 -151.15
CA LYS A 530 34.72 -21.57 -151.95
C LYS A 530 36.08 -21.69 -152.68
N ASN A 531 37.01 -22.46 -152.14
CA ASN A 531 38.35 -22.63 -152.71
C ASN A 531 38.44 -23.72 -153.80
N ASP A 532 37.54 -24.71 -153.81
CA ASP A 532 37.56 -25.83 -154.77
C ASP A 532 37.07 -25.50 -156.19
N LYS A 533 36.56 -24.28 -156.45
CA LYS A 533 36.09 -23.87 -157.80
C LYS A 533 37.19 -23.24 -158.69
N GLY A 534 38.45 -23.21 -158.24
CA GLY A 534 39.51 -22.42 -158.90
C GLY A 534 40.36 -23.10 -159.99
N THR A 535 40.46 -24.44 -160.04
CA THR A 535 41.47 -25.10 -160.91
C THR A 535 41.04 -26.45 -161.45
N ALA A 536 40.39 -26.47 -162.63
CA ALA A 536 40.47 -27.57 -163.59
C ALA A 536 40.12 -27.07 -165.00
N SER A 537 41.11 -27.04 -165.88
CA SER A 537 41.01 -26.94 -167.34
C SER A 537 41.58 -28.22 -167.98
N VAL A 538 41.06 -28.61 -169.17
CA VAL A 538 41.60 -29.52 -170.24
C VAL A 538 40.38 -30.05 -171.02
N VAL A 539 40.07 -29.64 -172.26
CA VAL A 539 40.68 -29.92 -173.59
C VAL A 539 40.21 -31.25 -174.24
N LEU A 540 39.35 -31.08 -175.27
CA LEU A 540 39.15 -31.77 -176.57
C LEU A 540 39.07 -33.31 -176.72
N ALA A 541 37.98 -33.77 -177.36
CA ALA A 541 38.01 -34.59 -178.60
C ALA A 541 36.60 -34.70 -179.22
N GLY A 542 36.50 -34.49 -180.54
CA GLY A 542 35.28 -34.66 -181.32
C GLY A 542 35.04 -36.11 -181.77
N GLY A 543 33.79 -36.36 -182.20
CA GLY A 543 33.36 -37.57 -182.88
C GLY A 543 31.94 -37.38 -183.41
N GLU A 544 31.80 -37.21 -184.72
CA GLU A 544 30.55 -37.31 -185.47
C GLU A 544 30.06 -38.76 -185.54
N GLY A 545 28.73 -38.97 -185.65
CA GLY A 545 28.16 -40.11 -186.37
C GLY A 545 27.04 -40.90 -185.65
N GLN A 546 25.81 -40.68 -186.13
CA GLN A 546 24.51 -41.36 -185.88
C GLN A 546 23.70 -41.01 -184.64
#